data_AF-A0A7W1XCZ5-F1
#
_entry.id   AF-A0A7W1XCZ5-F1
#
_cell.length_a   1.000
_cell.length_b   1.000
_cell.length_c   1.000
_cell.angle_alpha   90.00
_cell.angle_beta   90.00
_cell.angle_gamma   90.00
#
_symmetry.space_group_name_H-M   'P 1'
#
loop_
_entity.id
_entity.type
_entity.pdbx_description
1 polymer ?
#
loop_
_entity_poly.entity_id
_entity_poly.type
_entity_poly.pdbx_seq_one_letter_code
_entity_poly.pdbx_strand_id
1 'polypeptide(L)'
;MVFNPNRFRFTRHLRERIAERLGPDRDGRDIEKLIQESQVVLQTEDHLYLYHPEEDIRFPCVKTDDQWVIKSVIVKGMSMEAK
;
A
#
# COMPACT_ATOMS: atom_id res chain seq x y z
N MET A 1 7.69 -8.04 -14.35
CA MET A 1 8.57 -7.24 -13.48
C MET A 1 8.60 -7.89 -12.12
N VAL A 2 9.78 -8.19 -11.58
CA VAL A 2 9.92 -8.79 -10.24
C VAL A 2 9.77 -7.68 -9.21
N PHE A 3 8.78 -7.81 -8.33
CA PHE A 3 8.54 -6.90 -7.21
C PHE A 3 9.78 -6.89 -6.29
N ASN A 4 10.38 -5.71 -6.06
CA ASN A 4 11.53 -5.56 -5.17
C ASN A 4 11.12 -4.77 -3.90
N PRO A 5 10.87 -5.45 -2.77
CA PRO A 5 10.42 -4.81 -1.53
C PRO A 5 11.41 -3.79 -0.96
N ASN A 6 12.71 -3.91 -1.27
CA ASN A 6 13.76 -3.05 -0.73
C ASN A 6 13.71 -1.58 -1.22
N ARG A 7 12.75 -1.24 -2.10
CA ARG A 7 12.54 0.13 -2.61
C ARG A 7 11.34 0.83 -2.00
N PHE A 8 10.65 0.22 -1.03
CA PHE A 8 9.46 0.80 -0.43
C PHE A 8 9.74 1.38 0.95
N ARG A 9 9.25 2.60 1.18
CA ARG A 9 9.32 3.25 2.49
C ARG A 9 7.94 3.35 3.11
N PHE A 10 7.81 2.79 4.31
CA PHE A 10 6.63 2.93 5.14
C PHE A 10 6.67 4.28 5.85
N THR A 11 5.66 5.11 5.63
CA THR A 11 5.51 6.35 6.39
C THR A 11 4.78 6.06 7.70
N ARG A 12 5.01 6.88 8.73
CA ARG A 12 4.21 6.85 9.95
C ARG A 12 2.72 7.02 9.65
N HIS A 13 2.39 7.88 8.70
CA HIS A 13 1.02 8.14 8.27
C HIS A 13 0.33 6.89 7.70
N LEU A 14 1.07 6.03 7.00
CA LEU A 14 0.53 4.76 6.53
C LEU A 14 0.15 3.82 7.67
N ARG A 15 0.97 3.75 8.74
CA ARG A 15 0.66 2.91 9.91
C ARG A 15 -0.64 3.34 10.59
N GLU A 16 -0.82 4.65 10.75
CA GLU A 16 -2.05 5.25 11.29
C GLU A 16 -3.26 4.91 10.40
N ARG A 17 -3.13 5.08 9.08
CA ARG A 17 -4.19 4.72 8.12
C ARG A 17 -4.52 3.24 8.09
N ILE A 18 -3.57 2.37 8.37
CA ILE A 18 -3.82 0.94 8.39
C ILE A 18 -4.53 0.53 9.67
N ALA A 19 -4.12 1.05 10.83
CA ALA A 19 -4.86 0.82 12.06
C ALA A 19 -6.31 1.30 11.95
N GLU A 20 -6.55 2.44 11.28
CA GLU A 20 -7.89 2.95 10.99
C GLU A 20 -8.73 2.04 10.06
N ARG A 21 -8.09 1.29 9.14
CA ARG A 21 -8.79 0.66 8.00
C ARG A 21 -8.80 -0.86 8.00
N LEU A 22 -7.76 -1.49 8.53
CA LEU A 22 -7.64 -2.94 8.67
C LEU A 22 -7.87 -3.41 10.11
N GLY A 23 -8.12 -2.48 11.03
CA GLY A 23 -8.25 -2.72 12.46
C GLY A 23 -6.93 -2.59 13.22
N PRO A 24 -6.99 -2.39 14.55
CA PRO A 24 -5.81 -2.16 15.39
C PRO A 24 -4.90 -3.38 15.54
N ASP A 25 -5.37 -4.57 15.14
CA ASP A 25 -4.69 -5.85 15.38
C ASP A 25 -3.66 -6.21 14.30
N ARG A 26 -3.63 -5.52 13.16
CA ARG A 26 -2.62 -5.79 12.11
C ARG A 26 -1.33 -5.03 12.42
N ASP A 27 -0.25 -5.77 12.64
CA ASP A 27 1.06 -5.18 12.95
C ASP A 27 1.77 -4.66 11.67
N GLY A 28 2.83 -3.87 11.87
CA GLY A 28 3.63 -3.32 10.76
C GLY A 28 4.22 -4.38 9.81
N ARG A 29 4.48 -5.59 10.33
CA ARG A 29 5.09 -6.70 9.59
C ARG A 29 4.07 -7.46 8.76
N ASP A 30 2.84 -7.63 9.26
CA ASP A 30 1.73 -8.21 8.49
C ASP A 30 1.47 -7.40 7.22
N ILE A 31 1.52 -6.06 7.36
CA ILE A 31 1.36 -5.13 6.24
C ILE A 31 2.51 -5.26 5.24
N GLU A 32 3.75 -5.30 5.72
CA GLU A 32 4.94 -5.50 4.87
C GLU A 32 4.82 -6.81 4.07
N LYS A 33 4.34 -7.87 4.70
CA LYS A 33 4.08 -9.16 4.06
C LYS A 33 3.00 -9.06 2.98
N LEU A 34 1.87 -8.40 3.26
CA LEU A 34 0.81 -8.19 2.26
C LEU A 34 1.32 -7.44 1.02
N ILE A 35 2.15 -6.42 1.23
CA ILE A 35 2.77 -5.64 0.15
C ILE A 35 3.75 -6.50 -0.65
N GLN A 36 4.53 -7.35 0.03
CA GLN A 36 5.44 -8.30 -0.63
C GLN A 36 4.72 -9.33 -1.50
N GLU A 37 3.55 -9.75 -1.06
CA GLU A 37 2.67 -10.69 -1.77
C GLU A 37 1.77 -9.99 -2.79
N SER A 38 1.79 -8.65 -2.85
CA SER A 38 0.99 -7.89 -3.80
C SER A 38 1.60 -7.89 -5.20
N GLN A 39 0.73 -7.84 -6.20
CA GLN A 39 1.11 -7.68 -7.59
C GLN A 39 1.01 -6.22 -8.05
N VAL A 40 1.88 -5.81 -8.96
CA VAL A 40 1.80 -4.50 -9.62
C VAL A 40 0.67 -4.52 -10.64
N VAL A 41 -0.31 -3.63 -10.50
CA VAL A 41 -1.45 -3.51 -11.44
C VAL A 41 -1.44 -2.24 -12.27
N LEU A 42 -0.76 -1.19 -11.80
CA LEU A 42 -0.52 0.03 -12.57
C LEU A 42 0.85 0.59 -12.17
N GLN A 43 1.65 0.97 -13.15
CA GLN A 43 2.92 1.66 -12.92
C GLN A 43 3.06 2.78 -13.95
N THR A 44 3.30 3.99 -13.46
CA THR A 44 3.68 5.17 -14.24
C THR A 44 5.04 5.67 -13.75
N GLU A 45 5.49 6.81 -14.27
CA GLU A 45 6.74 7.46 -13.83
C GLU A 45 6.72 7.79 -12.33
N ASP A 46 5.60 8.35 -11.86
CA ASP A 46 5.47 8.87 -10.49
C ASP A 46 4.52 8.05 -9.61
N HIS A 47 3.74 7.13 -10.16
CA HIS A 47 2.72 6.39 -9.42
C HIS A 47 2.85 4.88 -9.61
N LEU A 48 2.57 4.13 -8.56
CA LEU A 48 2.56 2.67 -8.58
C LEU A 48 1.37 2.17 -7.76
N TYR A 49 0.60 1.24 -8.30
CA TYR A 49 -0.49 0.58 -7.57
C TYR A 49 -0.18 -0.89 -7.41
N LEU A 50 -0.16 -1.31 -6.14
CA LEU A 50 -0.07 -2.71 -5.76
C LEU A 50 -1.47 -3.22 -5.42
N TYR A 51 -1.74 -4.46 -5.77
CA TYR A 51 -2.99 -5.16 -5.45
C TYR A 51 -2.67 -6.49 -4.79
N HIS A 52 -3.27 -6.74 -3.63
CA HIS A 52 -3.18 -8.02 -2.93
C HIS A 52 -4.46 -8.82 -3.21
N PRO A 53 -4.41 -9.90 -4.00
CA PRO A 53 -5.60 -10.57 -4.51
C PRO A 53 -6.40 -11.33 -3.44
N GLU A 54 -5.74 -11.90 -2.43
CA GLU A 54 -6.41 -12.73 -1.40
C GLU A 54 -7.29 -11.89 -0.46
N GLU A 55 -6.89 -10.65 -0.21
CA GLU A 55 -7.51 -9.74 0.74
C GLU A 55 -8.27 -8.60 0.04
N ASP A 56 -8.23 -8.55 -1.31
CA ASP A 56 -8.82 -7.48 -2.13
C ASP A 56 -8.38 -6.08 -1.67
N ILE A 57 -7.08 -5.93 -1.40
CA ILE A 57 -6.46 -4.69 -0.90
C ILE A 57 -5.65 -4.00 -1.99
N ARG A 58 -5.69 -2.67 -2.05
CA ARG A 58 -4.84 -1.88 -2.93
C ARG A 58 -3.95 -0.92 -2.14
N PHE A 59 -2.70 -0.80 -2.58
CA PHE A 59 -1.72 0.13 -2.02
C PHE A 59 -1.28 1.14 -3.09
N PRO A 60 -1.83 2.37 -3.08
CA PRO A 60 -1.34 3.46 -3.90
C PRO A 60 0.02 3.92 -3.39
N CYS A 61 0.98 3.98 -4.29
CA CYS A 61 2.35 4.39 -4.05
C CYS A 61 2.71 5.56 -4.96
N VAL A 62 3.56 6.47 -4.47
CA VAL A 62 4.14 7.58 -5.24
C VAL A 62 5.65 7.51 -5.20
N LYS A 63 6.32 7.96 -6.26
CA LYS A 63 7.78 8.04 -6.29
C LYS A 63 8.24 9.28 -5.52
N THR A 64 9.28 9.17 -4.70
CA THR A 64 9.92 10.28 -4.00
C THR A 64 11.40 9.97 -3.82
N ASP A 65 12.29 10.84 -4.31
CA ASP A 65 13.76 10.71 -4.18
C ASP A 65 14.27 9.29 -4.51
N ASP A 66 13.77 8.71 -5.61
CA ASP A 66 14.03 7.33 -6.09
C ASP A 66 13.48 6.16 -5.27
N GLN A 67 12.63 6.42 -4.28
CA GLN A 67 11.91 5.41 -3.52
C GLN A 67 10.41 5.42 -3.82
N TRP A 68 9.75 4.27 -3.67
CA TRP A 68 8.30 4.19 -3.70
C TRP A 68 7.74 4.37 -2.29
N VAL A 69 6.88 5.35 -2.11
CA VAL A 69 6.24 5.67 -0.84
C VAL A 69 4.78 5.28 -0.92
N ILE A 70 4.36 4.34 -0.09
CA ILE A 70 2.96 3.94 0.01
C ILE A 70 2.20 5.05 0.74
N LYS A 71 1.20 5.63 0.07
CA LYS A 71 0.42 6.78 0.57
C LYS A 71 -0.77 6.36 1.40
N SER A 72 -1.34 5.19 1.12
CA SER A 72 -2.67 4.82 1.58
C SER A 72 -2.89 3.31 1.48
N VAL A 73 -3.98 2.83 2.05
CA VAL A 73 -4.52 1.47 1.84
C VAL A 73 -5.99 1.58 1.45
N ILE A 74 -6.41 0.90 0.40
CA ILE A 74 -7.81 0.89 -0.06
C ILE A 74 -8.32 -0.54 0.06
N VAL A 75 -9.41 -0.72 0.79
CA VAL A 75 -10.07 -2.02 0.93
C VAL A 75 -11.47 -1.98 0.34
N LYS A 76 -11.99 -3.15 -0.03
CA LYS A 76 -13.36 -3.29 -0.52
C LYS A 76 -14.36 -2.73 0.48
N GLY A 77 -15.33 -1.94 0.01
CA GLY A 77 -16.36 -1.32 0.85
C GLY A 77 -16.01 0.08 1.36
N MET A 78 -14.80 0.59 1.08
CA MET A 78 -14.49 2.00 1.33
C MET A 78 -15.16 2.91 0.30
N SER A 79 -16.07 3.77 0.76
CA SER A 79 -16.52 4.94 0.01
C SER A 79 -15.46 6.03 0.09
N MET A 80 -14.96 6.49 -1.06
CA MET A 80 -14.17 7.71 -1.12
C MET A 80 -15.12 8.90 -0.95
N GLU A 81 -15.13 9.51 0.23
CA GLU A 81 -15.67 10.86 0.37
C GLU A 81 -14.69 11.82 -0.30
N ALA A 82 -15.08 12.36 -1.45
CA ALA A 82 -14.44 13.54 -2.00
C ALA A 82 -14.79 14.71 -1.07
N LYS A 83 -13.79 15.26 -0.38
CA LYS A 83 -13.88 16.58 0.25
C LYS A 83 -13.46 17.66 -0.74
#